data_AF-X8HHS9-F1
#
_entry.id   AF-X8HHS9-F1
#
_cell.length_a   1.000
_cell.length_b   1.000
_cell.length_c   1.000
_cell.angle_alpha   90.00
_cell.angle_beta   90.00
_cell.angle_gamma   90.00
#
_symmetry.space_group_name_H-M   'P 1'
#
loop_
_entity.id
_entity.type
_entity.pdbx_description
1 polymer ?
#
loop_
_entity_poly.entity_id
_entity_poly.type
_entity_poly.pdbx_seq_one_letter_code
_entity_poly.pdbx_strand_id
1 'polypeptide(L)'
;MSKKKRPEYVKNVCQRTLDRIEEELIKPEQKLSLEDIKNGNCDVTKDFLLEIKDEIKDMMLILDKKKYQPSYIYPLIENFRKKTELSELLKETWRIYIENT
;
A
#
# COMPACT_ATOMS: atom_id res chain seq x y z
N MET A 1 -15.68 25.24 -6.37
CA MET A 1 -16.21 23.87 -6.42
C MET A 1 -15.75 23.11 -5.18
N SER A 2 -16.69 22.62 -4.39
CA SER A 2 -16.51 22.17 -3.01
C SER A 2 -15.52 21.00 -2.87
N LYS A 3 -14.29 21.30 -2.44
CA LYS A 3 -13.22 20.33 -2.11
C LYS A 3 -13.59 19.36 -0.97
N LYS A 4 -14.71 19.57 -0.27
CA LYS A 4 -15.11 18.83 0.94
C LYS A 4 -15.31 17.31 0.74
N LYS A 5 -15.61 16.82 -0.47
CA LYS A 5 -15.78 15.38 -0.75
C LYS A 5 -14.47 14.60 -0.93
N ARG A 6 -13.33 15.28 -1.13
CA ARG A 6 -12.05 14.63 -1.45
C ARG A 6 -11.36 13.98 -0.24
N PRO A 7 -11.33 14.58 0.95
CA PRO A 7 -10.69 13.97 2.12
C PRO A 7 -11.39 12.69 2.59
N GLU A 8 -12.73 12.66 2.59
CA GLU A 8 -13.51 11.47 2.96
C GLU A 8 -13.28 10.32 1.97
N TYR A 9 -13.22 10.62 0.67
CA TYR A 9 -12.89 9.63 -0.35
C TYR A 9 -11.50 9.02 -0.14
N VAL A 10 -10.49 9.85 0.09
CA VAL A 10 -9.12 9.39 0.38
C VAL A 10 -9.09 8.52 1.64
N LYS A 11 -9.77 8.94 2.72
CA LYS A 11 -9.87 8.14 3.95
C LYS A 11 -10.52 6.77 3.72
N ASN A 12 -11.62 6.72 2.96
CA ASN A 12 -12.30 5.46 2.67
C ASN A 12 -11.42 4.48 1.88
N VAL A 13 -10.69 5.00 0.89
CA VAL A 13 -9.75 4.20 0.09
C VAL A 13 -8.60 3.69 0.97
N CYS A 14 -7.99 4.58 1.77
CA CYS A 14 -6.93 4.18 2.68
C CYS A 14 -7.43 3.13 3.70
N GLN A 15 -8.63 3.27 4.25
CA GLN A 15 -9.22 2.30 5.17
C GLN A 15 -9.38 0.93 4.52
N ARG A 16 -9.94 0.88 3.30
CA ARG A 16 -10.06 -0.38 2.54
C ARG A 16 -8.70 -1.05 2.32
N THR A 17 -7.66 -0.26 2.09
CA THR A 17 -6.31 -0.77 1.91
C THR A 17 -5.70 -1.27 3.21
N LEU A 18 -5.94 -0.59 4.33
CA LEU A 18 -5.56 -1.09 5.66
C LEU A 18 -6.25 -2.42 5.96
N ASP A 19 -7.56 -2.53 5.73
CA ASP A 19 -8.31 -3.77 5.95
C ASP A 19 -7.71 -4.93 5.14
N ARG A 20 -7.36 -4.68 3.87
CA ARG A 20 -6.72 -5.68 3.01
C ARG A 20 -5.32 -6.08 3.49
N ILE A 21 -4.53 -5.14 4.02
CA ILE A 21 -3.22 -5.44 4.61
C ILE A 21 -3.38 -6.33 5.85
N GLU A 22 -4.36 -6.06 6.72
CA GLU A 22 -4.63 -6.91 7.89
C GLU A 22 -4.98 -8.34 7.49
N GLU A 23 -5.80 -8.52 6.44
CA GLU A 23 -6.10 -9.84 5.89
C GLU A 23 -4.84 -10.58 5.43
N GLU A 24 -3.91 -9.89 4.76
CA GLU A 24 -2.63 -10.49 4.33
C GLU A 24 -1.71 -10.79 5.51
N LEU A 25 -1.69 -9.95 6.55
CA LEU A 25 -0.88 -10.16 7.76
C LEU A 25 -1.34 -11.37 8.59
N ILE A 26 -2.64 -11.70 8.56
CA ILE A 26 -3.20 -12.89 9.22
C ILE A 26 -2.76 -14.18 8.52
N LYS A 27 -2.53 -14.14 7.20
CA LYS A 27 -2.10 -15.33 6.46
C LYS A 27 -0.72 -15.80 6.96
N PRO A 28 -0.47 -17.13 6.97
CA PRO A 28 0.86 -17.64 7.24
C PRO A 28 1.83 -17.12 6.17
N GLU A 29 3.03 -16.70 6.57
CA GLU A 29 4.07 -16.37 5.60
C GLU A 29 4.33 -17.59 4.72
N GLN A 30 4.22 -17.40 3.41
CA GLN A 30 4.68 -18.42 2.48
C GLN A 30 6.19 -18.54 2.65
N LYS A 31 6.66 -19.74 2.99
CA LYS A 31 8.08 -20.05 2.89
C LYS A 31 8.46 -19.99 1.42
N LEU A 32 9.22 -18.96 1.05
CA LEU A 32 9.77 -18.82 -0.29
C LEU A 32 10.61 -20.06 -0.62
N SER A 33 10.34 -20.68 -1.76
CA SER A 33 11.22 -21.72 -2.27
C SER A 33 12.52 -21.12 -2.78
N LEU A 34 13.57 -21.93 -2.92
CA LEU A 34 14.82 -21.50 -3.55
C LEU A 34 14.59 -21.01 -5.00
N GLU A 35 13.57 -21.53 -5.68
CA GLU A 35 13.19 -21.06 -7.02
C GLU A 35 12.50 -19.70 -6.98
N ASP A 36 11.67 -19.42 -5.98
CA ASP A 36 11.04 -18.10 -5.81
C ASP A 36 12.09 -17.02 -5.55
N ILE A 37 13.08 -17.32 -4.70
CA ILE A 37 14.21 -16.43 -4.42
C ILE A 37 15.02 -16.18 -5.69
N LYS A 38 15.35 -17.24 -6.45
CA LYS A 38 16.12 -17.12 -7.72
C LYS A 38 15.38 -16.33 -8.79
N ASN A 39 14.07 -16.43 -8.84
CA ASN A 39 13.24 -15.76 -9.85
C ASN A 39 12.83 -14.34 -9.44
N GLY A 40 13.21 -13.88 -8.25
CA GLY A 40 12.76 -12.60 -7.70
C GLY A 40 11.25 -12.56 -7.45
N ASN A 41 10.63 -13.72 -7.24
CA ASN A 41 9.23 -13.86 -6.82
C ASN A 41 9.14 -13.77 -5.28
N CYS A 42 9.76 -12.75 -4.69
CA CYS A 42 9.61 -12.52 -3.26
C CYS A 42 8.25 -11.89 -3.01
N ASP A 43 7.39 -12.59 -2.26
CA ASP A 43 6.15 -12.01 -1.76
C ASP A 43 6.43 -10.87 -0.77
N VAL A 44 5.40 -10.05 -0.52
CA VAL A 44 5.48 -8.95 0.44
C VAL A 44 5.78 -9.55 1.81
N THR A 45 6.93 -9.21 2.42
CA THR A 45 7.22 -9.69 3.79
C THR A 45 6.24 -9.06 4.77
N LYS A 46 5.99 -9.73 5.90
CA LYS A 46 5.13 -9.14 6.94
C LYS A 46 5.68 -7.82 7.46
N ASP A 47 7.00 -7.72 7.59
CA ASP A 47 7.65 -6.47 8.01
C ASP A 47 7.35 -5.33 7.03
N PHE A 48 7.45 -5.59 5.72
CA PHE A 48 7.14 -4.56 4.72
C PHE A 48 5.64 -4.22 4.70
N LEU A 49 4.75 -5.20 4.92
CA LEU A 49 3.31 -4.93 5.09
C LEU A 49 3.02 -4.04 6.32
N LEU A 50 3.78 -4.21 7.42
CA LEU A 50 3.64 -3.37 8.62
C LEU A 50 4.12 -1.94 8.35
N GLU A 51 5.24 -1.76 7.64
CA GLU A 51 5.72 -0.44 7.21
C GLU A 51 4.68 0.26 6.34
N ILE A 52 4.15 -0.43 5.31
CA ILE A 52 3.09 0.09 4.44
C ILE A 52 1.86 0.50 5.26
N LYS A 53 1.45 -0.33 6.20
CA LYS A 53 0.29 -0.08 7.06
C LYS A 53 0.45 1.22 7.84
N ASP A 54 1.62 1.46 8.41
CA ASP A 54 1.88 2.71 9.13
C ASP A 54 1.94 3.92 8.19
N GLU A 55 2.56 3.77 7.02
CA GLU A 55 2.54 4.83 6.00
C GLU A 55 1.13 5.21 5.55
N ILE A 56 0.22 4.24 5.39
CA ILE A 56 -1.18 4.51 5.00
C ILE A 56 -1.96 5.20 6.14
N LYS A 57 -1.68 4.86 7.40
CA LYS A 57 -2.27 5.62 8.53
C LYS A 57 -1.82 7.08 8.51
N ASP A 58 -0.55 7.34 8.22
CA ASP A 58 -0.03 8.69 8.10
C ASP A 58 -0.66 9.46 6.93
N MET A 59 -0.91 8.79 5.80
CA MET A 59 -1.70 9.37 4.70
C MET A 59 -3.10 9.81 5.16
N MET A 60 -3.79 8.96 5.92
CA MET A 60 -5.14 9.24 6.44
C MET A 60 -5.17 10.38 7.46
N LEU A 61 -4.11 10.55 8.24
CA LEU A 61 -3.99 11.59 9.25
C LEU A 61 -3.61 12.94 8.62
N ILE A 62 -2.63 12.94 7.72
CA ILE A 62 -2.01 14.18 7.20
C ILE A 62 -2.84 14.77 6.06
N LEU A 63 -3.33 13.94 5.13
CA LEU A 63 -4.16 14.34 3.98
C LEU A 63 -3.65 15.56 3.21
N ASP A 64 -2.32 15.66 3.06
CA ASP A 64 -1.64 16.73 2.33
C ASP A 64 -0.34 16.16 1.72
N LYS A 65 -0.35 15.90 0.41
CA LYS A 65 0.81 15.34 -0.30
C LYS A 65 2.07 16.21 -0.28
N LYS A 66 1.95 17.49 0.07
CA LYS A 66 3.12 18.38 0.19
C LYS A 66 3.79 18.21 1.55
N LYS A 67 3.07 17.71 2.55
CA LYS A 67 3.57 17.43 3.90
C LYS A 67 4.01 15.99 4.08
N TYR A 68 3.38 15.06 3.36
CA TYR A 68 3.69 13.64 3.45
C TYR A 68 3.61 12.97 2.10
N GLN A 69 4.63 12.19 1.76
CA GLN A 69 4.64 11.33 0.58
C GLN A 69 5.01 9.92 1.02
N PRO A 70 4.19 8.90 0.70
CA PRO A 70 4.52 7.53 1.04
C PRO A 70 5.71 7.06 0.21
N SER A 71 6.63 6.36 0.86
CA SER A 71 7.78 5.69 0.23
C SER A 71 7.45 4.30 -0.29
N TYR A 72 6.38 3.67 0.19
CA TYR A 72 6.10 2.26 -0.11
C TYR A 72 5.91 1.94 -1.61
N ILE A 73 5.63 2.94 -2.45
CA ILE A 73 5.47 2.74 -3.90
C ILE A 73 6.78 2.35 -4.59
N TYR A 74 7.92 2.85 -4.12
CA TYR A 74 9.21 2.57 -4.75
C TYR A 74 9.58 1.09 -4.64
N PRO A 75 9.54 0.46 -3.45
CA PRO A 75 9.70 -0.99 -3.34
C PRO A 75 8.62 -1.77 -4.09
N LEU A 76 7.37 -1.27 -4.17
CA LEU A 76 6.31 -1.92 -4.92
C LEU A 76 6.59 -1.99 -6.43
N ILE A 77 7.18 -0.95 -7.01
CA ILE A 77 7.51 -0.90 -8.45
C ILE A 77 8.74 -1.75 -8.75
N GLU A 78 9.76 -1.68 -7.89
CA GLU A 78 11.05 -2.36 -8.14
C GLU A 78 11.02 -3.86 -7.81
N ASN A 79 10.35 -4.25 -6.72
CA ASN A 79 10.47 -5.61 -6.18
C ASN A 79 9.30 -6.53 -6.58
N PHE A 80 8.17 -6.00 -7.03
CA PHE A 80 6.98 -6.83 -7.31
C PHE A 80 6.77 -7.02 -8.80
N ARG A 81 7.42 -8.07 -9.33
CA ARG A 81 7.19 -8.51 -10.71
C ARG A 81 5.77 -9.03 -10.95
N LYS A 82 5.10 -9.58 -9.93
CA LYS A 82 3.72 -10.08 -10.05
C LYS A 82 2.73 -8.99 -9.65
N LYS A 83 1.81 -8.67 -10.56
CA LYS A 83 0.63 -7.85 -10.26
C LYS A 83 -0.33 -8.67 -9.40
N THR A 84 -0.26 -8.49 -8.08
CA THR A 84 -1.25 -9.01 -7.13
C THR A 84 -2.37 -7.99 -6.92
N GLU A 85 -3.53 -8.45 -6.44
CA GLU A 85 -4.64 -7.55 -6.07
C GLU A 85 -4.18 -6.49 -5.05
N LEU A 86 -3.40 -6.89 -4.04
CA LEU A 86 -2.85 -5.97 -3.05
C LEU A 86 -1.92 -4.93 -3.70
N SER A 87 -1.04 -5.33 -4.62
CA SER A 87 -0.12 -4.41 -5.28
C SER A 87 -0.85 -3.35 -6.13
N GLU A 88 -1.95 -3.73 -6.78
CA GLU A 88 -2.76 -2.80 -7.57
C GLU A 88 -3.56 -1.86 -6.66
N LEU A 89 -4.11 -2.38 -5.55
CA LEU A 89 -4.79 -1.57 -4.54
C LEU A 89 -3.86 -0.54 -3.89
N LEU A 90 -2.61 -0.91 -3.60
CA LEU A 90 -1.60 0.00 -3.05
C LEU A 90 -1.24 1.14 -4.02
N LYS A 91 -1.10 0.82 -5.32
CA LYS A 91 -0.88 1.82 -6.38
C LYS A 91 -2.08 2.75 -6.54
N GLU A 92 -3.29 2.20 -6.53
CA GLU A 92 -4.53 2.96 -6.60
C GLU A 92 -4.64 3.92 -5.41
N THR A 93 -4.35 3.45 -4.20
CA THR A 93 -4.38 4.24 -2.96
C THR A 93 -3.43 5.43 -3.03
N TRP A 94 -2.19 5.20 -3.46
CA TRP A 94 -1.21 6.26 -3.64
C TRP A 94 -1.67 7.29 -4.69
N ARG A 95 -2.14 6.81 -5.84
CA ARG A 95 -2.61 7.68 -6.91
C ARG A 95 -3.77 8.57 -6.43
N ILE A 96 -4.75 7.98 -5.75
CA ILE A 96 -5.90 8.69 -5.21
C ILE A 96 -5.45 9.74 -4.18
N TYR A 97 -4.53 9.39 -3.29
CA TYR A 97 -3.96 10.34 -2.33
C TYR A 97 -3.31 11.54 -3.04
N ILE A 98 -2.42 11.29 -4.02
CA ILE A 98 -1.73 12.35 -4.76
C ILE A 98 -2.72 13.21 -5.58
N GLU A 99 -3.75 12.63 -6.17
CA GLU A 99 -4.73 13.39 -6.98
C GLU A 99 -5.69 14.23 -6.11
N ASN A 100 -5.93 13.83 -4.86
CA ASN A 100 -7.01 14.38 -4.03
C ASN A 100 -6.56 15.13 -2.76
N THR A 101 -5.27 15.08 -2.41
CA THR A 101 -4.64 15.85 -1.33
C THR A 101 -3.62 16.84 -1.88
#